data_AF-A0A9W7ZMS9-F1
#
_entry.id   AF-A0A9W7ZMS9-F1
#
_cell.length_a   1.000
_cell.length_b   1.000
_cell.length_c   1.000
_cell.angle_alpha   90.00
_cell.angle_beta   90.00
_cell.angle_gamma   90.00
#
_symmetry.space_group_name_H-M   'P 1'
#
loop_
_entity.id
_entity.type
_entity.pdbx_description
1 polymer ?
#
loop_
_entity_poly.entity_id
_entity_poly.type
_entity_poly.pdbx_seq_one_letter_code
_entity_poly.pdbx_strand_id
1 'polypeptide(L)'
;MNATHNITDGTGQSLAPRVVKDTVTAILHAIIFHRYFNNVKPQEQTALGITYIAVDSPEVHNQVEEKAQAFAAMFQGEGLREQVDLTLLFQEKRAKKAWFGKQDDASWEKWVISITPRAVQNEREYQHLKPGFEAQLLESLHTVIRITGEYKDHIPPITSQSTNPFPFQVCNI
;
A
#
# COMPACT_ATOMS: atom_id res chain seq x y z
N MET A 1 10.88 0.68 -17.67
CA MET A 1 10.18 -0.61 -17.46
C MET A 1 9.24 -0.41 -16.29
N ASN A 2 7.98 -0.83 -16.39
CA ASN A 2 7.04 -0.69 -15.28
C ASN A 2 7.37 -1.74 -14.24
N ALA A 3 8.01 -1.35 -13.13
CA ALA A 3 8.35 -2.28 -12.06
C ALA A 3 7.05 -2.75 -11.39
N THR A 4 6.92 -4.06 -11.16
CA THR A 4 5.78 -4.64 -10.42
C THR A 4 6.31 -5.40 -9.23
N HIS A 5 5.79 -5.09 -8.06
CA HIS A 5 6.21 -5.65 -6.78
C HIS A 5 5.00 -6.26 -6.06
N ASN A 6 5.13 -7.49 -5.59
CA ASN A 6 4.17 -8.12 -4.70
C ASN A 6 4.73 -8.05 -3.27
N ILE A 7 3.90 -7.67 -2.31
CA ILE A 7 4.33 -7.60 -0.90
C ILE A 7 4.54 -8.98 -0.29
N THR A 8 3.85 -9.99 -0.82
CA THR A 8 4.08 -11.39 -0.45
C THR A 8 4.67 -12.16 -1.63
N ASP A 9 5.36 -13.25 -1.30
CA ASP A 9 5.99 -14.22 -2.19
C ASP A 9 4.98 -15.14 -2.92
N GLY A 10 3.77 -14.64 -3.17
CA GLY A 10 2.71 -15.32 -3.92
C GLY A 10 1.64 -15.98 -3.06
N THR A 11 1.85 -16.10 -1.75
CA THR A 11 0.77 -16.41 -0.78
C THR A 11 0.28 -15.10 -0.16
N GLY A 12 -0.93 -14.64 -0.47
CA GLY A 12 -1.48 -13.43 0.17
C GLY A 12 -1.46 -13.52 1.70
N GLN A 13 -1.37 -12.38 2.39
CA GLN A 13 -1.36 -12.35 3.85
C GLN A 13 -2.68 -12.91 4.38
N SER A 14 -2.61 -13.91 5.26
CA SER A 14 -3.79 -14.49 5.89
C SER A 14 -4.16 -13.68 7.12
N LEU A 15 -5.17 -12.83 7.00
CA LEU A 15 -5.54 -11.84 8.01
C LEU A 15 -7.00 -11.95 8.45
N ALA A 16 -7.27 -11.69 9.72
CA ALA A 16 -8.64 -11.50 10.18
C ALA A 16 -9.22 -10.18 9.63
N PRO A 17 -10.52 -10.11 9.24
CA PRO A 17 -11.12 -8.88 8.71
C PRO A 17 -10.88 -7.64 9.58
N ARG A 18 -10.86 -7.82 10.91
CA ARG A 18 -10.66 -6.74 11.88
C ARG A 18 -9.29 -6.06 11.82
N VAL A 19 -8.26 -6.71 11.26
CA VAL A 19 -6.90 -6.17 11.20
C VAL A 19 -6.49 -5.72 9.79
N VAL A 20 -7.34 -5.95 8.78
CA VAL A 20 -7.01 -5.67 7.37
C VAL A 20 -6.73 -4.19 7.16
N LYS A 21 -7.60 -3.31 7.68
CA LYS A 21 -7.47 -1.86 7.52
C LYS A 21 -6.10 -1.37 8.02
N ASP A 22 -5.78 -1.63 9.29
CA ASP A 22 -4.55 -1.15 9.91
C ASP A 22 -3.29 -1.71 9.23
N THR A 23 -3.35 -2.98 8.81
CA THR A 23 -2.25 -3.65 8.09
C THR A 23 -1.99 -2.99 6.74
N VAL A 24 -3.04 -2.78 5.95
CA VAL A 24 -2.96 -2.14 4.64
C VAL A 24 -2.54 -0.68 4.75
N THR A 25 -3.09 0.07 5.71
CA THR A 25 -2.69 1.45 5.99
C THR A 25 -1.19 1.55 6.27
N ALA A 26 -0.66 0.65 7.12
CA ALA A 26 0.76 0.61 7.44
C ALA A 26 1.64 0.34 6.22
N ILE A 27 1.27 -0.66 5.40
CA ILE A 27 2.02 -1.02 4.19
C ILE A 27 1.98 0.12 3.17
N LEU A 28 0.81 0.73 2.93
CA LEU A 28 0.68 1.86 2.01
C LEU A 28 1.52 3.06 2.44
N HIS A 29 1.46 3.43 3.72
CA HIS A 29 2.26 4.52 4.26
C HIS A 29 3.77 4.26 4.12
N ALA A 30 4.21 3.03 4.41
CA ALA A 30 5.61 2.64 4.26
C ALA A 30 6.07 2.75 2.79
N ILE A 31 5.28 2.26 1.82
CA ILE A 31 5.62 2.37 0.39
C ILE A 31 5.65 3.83 -0.04
N ILE A 32 4.60 4.60 0.29
CA ILE A 32 4.47 6.00 -0.09
C ILE A 32 5.62 6.82 0.50
N PHE A 33 6.00 6.61 1.75
CA PHE A 33 7.13 7.32 2.36
C PHE A 33 8.43 7.20 1.54
N HIS A 34 8.74 6.02 1.01
CA HIS A 34 9.94 5.78 0.18
C HIS A 34 9.82 6.30 -1.27
N ARG A 35 8.63 6.78 -1.66
CA ARG A 35 8.29 7.18 -3.04
C ARG A 35 7.60 8.54 -3.13
N TYR A 36 7.54 9.29 -2.03
CA TYR A 36 6.95 10.63 -1.98
C TYR A 36 8.05 11.68 -2.04
N PHE A 37 8.28 12.23 -3.23
CA PHE A 37 9.40 13.13 -3.53
C PHE A 37 9.04 14.60 -3.31
N ASN A 38 8.45 14.90 -2.16
CA ASN A 38 8.20 16.26 -1.69
C ASN A 38 8.94 16.48 -0.36
N ASN A 39 9.07 17.71 0.09
CA ASN A 39 9.68 18.01 1.38
C ASN A 39 8.72 17.61 2.51
N VAL A 40 8.85 16.38 3.00
CA VAL A 40 8.02 15.81 4.05
C VAL A 40 8.84 15.34 5.23
N LYS A 41 8.22 15.37 6.40
CA LYS A 41 8.82 14.83 7.62
C LYS A 41 8.36 13.39 7.83
N PRO A 42 9.24 12.51 8.35
CA PRO A 42 8.82 11.22 8.84
C PRO A 42 7.91 11.40 10.05
N GLN A 43 6.78 10.71 10.07
CA GLN A 43 5.87 10.64 11.21
C GLN A 43 5.75 9.18 11.67
N GLU A 44 6.03 8.91 12.93
CA GLU A 44 5.85 7.57 13.51
C GLU A 44 4.35 7.27 13.70
N GLN A 45 3.95 6.08 13.29
CA GLN A 45 2.62 5.52 13.50
C GLN A 45 2.74 4.07 13.97
N THR A 46 1.66 3.48 14.46
CA THR A 46 1.66 2.10 14.97
C THR A 46 0.42 1.35 14.51
N ALA A 47 0.61 0.12 14.04
CA ALA A 47 -0.44 -0.83 13.69
C ALA A 47 -0.05 -2.20 14.22
N LEU A 48 -0.99 -2.90 14.89
CA LEU A 48 -0.73 -4.22 15.50
C LEU A 48 0.52 -4.25 16.41
N GLY A 49 0.85 -3.14 17.08
CA GLY A 49 2.07 -3.06 17.91
C GLY A 49 3.39 -2.93 17.14
N ILE A 50 3.34 -2.82 15.80
CA ILE A 50 4.49 -2.56 14.94
C ILE A 50 4.51 -1.08 14.56
N THR A 51 5.65 -0.43 14.79
CA THR A 51 5.87 0.97 14.41
C THR A 51 6.29 1.07 12.95
N TYR A 52 5.72 2.00 12.21
CA TYR A 52 6.07 2.31 10.83
C TYR A 52 6.14 3.83 10.60
N ILE A 53 6.77 4.23 9.50
CA ILE A 53 6.89 5.64 9.12
C ILE A 53 5.85 5.99 8.07
N ALA A 54 5.09 7.05 8.36
CA ALA A 54 4.17 7.69 7.44
C ALA A 54 4.71 9.05 6.97
N VAL A 55 4.11 9.54 5.89
CA VAL A 55 4.32 10.91 5.41
C VAL A 55 3.46 11.86 6.25
N ASP A 56 4.08 12.90 6.81
CA ASP A 56 3.38 14.02 7.47
C ASP A 56 2.64 14.89 6.42
N SER A 57 1.51 14.38 5.93
CA SER A 57 0.65 15.06 4.97
C SER A 57 -0.82 14.64 5.16
N PRO A 58 -1.73 15.59 5.51
CA PRO A 58 -3.15 15.30 5.66
C PRO A 58 -3.81 14.75 4.39
N GLU A 59 -3.36 15.22 3.22
CA GLU A 59 -3.85 14.75 1.92
C GLU A 59 -3.55 13.27 1.71
N VAL A 60 -2.29 12.88 1.96
CA VAL A 60 -1.85 11.47 1.84
C VAL A 60 -2.59 10.61 2.87
N HIS A 61 -2.69 11.07 4.11
CA HIS A 61 -3.37 10.33 5.17
C HIS A 61 -4.84 10.09 4.84
N ASN A 62 -5.57 11.11 4.42
CA ASN A 62 -6.98 10.99 4.05
C ASN A 62 -7.18 10.03 2.86
N GLN A 63 -6.31 10.08 1.85
CA GLN A 63 -6.39 9.20 0.70
C GLN A 63 -6.10 7.74 1.07
N VAL A 64 -5.07 7.48 1.89
CA VAL A 64 -4.75 6.14 2.38
C VAL A 64 -5.89 5.60 3.24
N GLU A 65 -6.40 6.41 4.17
CA GLU A 65 -7.48 6.04 5.08
C GLU A 65 -8.78 5.69 4.32
N GLU A 66 -9.19 6.52 3.36
CA GLU A 66 -10.37 6.26 2.52
C GLU A 66 -10.24 4.93 1.79
N LYS A 67 -9.08 4.67 1.18
CA LYS A 67 -8.87 3.49 0.34
C LYS A 67 -8.69 2.22 1.16
N ALA A 68 -7.95 2.29 2.28
CA ALA A 68 -7.82 1.18 3.21
C ALA A 68 -9.16 0.81 3.87
N GLN A 69 -9.98 1.81 4.22
CA GLN A 69 -11.33 1.57 4.75
C GLN A 69 -12.24 0.90 3.71
N ALA A 70 -12.23 1.40 2.47
CA ALA A 70 -13.00 0.82 1.37
C ALA A 70 -12.57 -0.62 1.06
N PHE A 71 -11.26 -0.89 1.09
CA PHE A 71 -10.72 -2.23 0.90
C PHE A 71 -11.08 -3.17 2.06
N ALA A 72 -10.94 -2.73 3.32
CA ALA A 72 -11.33 -3.52 4.48
C ALA A 72 -12.83 -3.87 4.50
N ALA A 73 -13.69 -2.96 4.01
CA ALA A 73 -15.12 -3.21 3.87
C ALA A 73 -15.43 -4.37 2.90
N MET A 74 -14.53 -4.71 1.97
CA MET A 74 -14.70 -5.87 1.09
C MET A 74 -14.67 -7.20 1.86
N PHE A 75 -14.08 -7.24 3.06
CA PHE A 75 -14.03 -8.43 3.90
C PHE A 75 -15.14 -8.49 4.94
N GLN A 76 -16.08 -7.53 4.91
CA GLN A 76 -17.28 -7.54 5.72
C GLN A 76 -18.43 -8.20 4.94
N GLY A 77 -19.13 -9.16 5.55
CA GLY A 77 -20.25 -9.89 4.93
C GLY A 77 -20.24 -11.39 5.23
N GLU A 78 -21.24 -12.09 4.69
CA GLU A 78 -21.35 -13.54 4.80
C GLU A 78 -20.50 -14.24 3.73
N GLY A 79 -19.69 -15.22 4.16
CA GLY A 79 -18.78 -15.98 3.30
C GLY A 79 -17.34 -15.43 3.31
N LEU A 80 -16.36 -16.35 3.37
CA LEU A 80 -14.96 -15.98 3.13
C LEU A 80 -14.79 -15.74 1.64
N ARG A 81 -14.36 -14.53 1.29
CA ARG A 81 -13.89 -14.25 -0.08
C ARG A 81 -12.60 -15.04 -0.35
N GLU A 82 -12.31 -15.26 -1.62
CA GLU A 82 -10.95 -15.64 -2.03
C GLU A 82 -9.97 -14.49 -1.75
N GLN A 83 -8.71 -14.68 -2.13
CA GLN A 83 -7.69 -13.63 -2.06
C GLN A 83 -8.18 -12.38 -2.82
N VAL A 84 -8.03 -11.21 -2.20
CA VAL A 84 -8.36 -9.91 -2.80
C VAL A 84 -7.10 -9.07 -2.86
N ASP A 85 -6.90 -8.38 -3.99
CA ASP A 85 -5.73 -7.57 -4.26
C ASP A 85 -6.04 -6.07 -4.14
N LEU A 86 -5.15 -5.35 -3.48
CA LEU A 86 -5.08 -3.90 -3.50
C LEU A 86 -3.86 -3.46 -4.30
N THR A 87 -4.04 -2.54 -5.23
CA THR A 87 -2.95 -2.06 -6.09
C THR A 87 -2.63 -0.60 -5.83
N LEU A 88 -1.37 -0.28 -5.59
CA LEU A 88 -0.81 1.07 -5.53
C LEU A 88 0.04 1.33 -6.77
N LEU A 89 -0.27 2.40 -7.50
CA LEU A 89 0.40 2.81 -8.73
C LEU A 89 1.11 4.15 -8.52
N PHE A 90 2.36 4.27 -8.95
CA PHE A 90 3.04 5.55 -9.10
C PHE A 90 3.11 5.96 -10.57
N GLN A 91 2.75 7.20 -10.86
CA GLN A 91 2.57 7.74 -12.20
C GLN A 91 3.58 8.85 -12.52
N GLU A 92 3.84 9.05 -13.81
CA GLU A 92 4.57 10.22 -14.30
C GLU A 92 3.57 11.32 -14.70
N LYS A 93 3.72 12.54 -14.17
CA LYS A 93 3.02 13.70 -14.75
C LYS A 93 3.65 14.04 -16.11
N ARG A 94 3.06 13.52 -17.19
CA ARG A 94 3.47 13.90 -18.55
C ARG A 94 2.86 15.25 -18.93
N ALA A 95 3.67 16.15 -19.49
CA ALA A 95 3.16 17.40 -20.05
C ALA A 95 2.12 17.09 -21.12
N LYS A 96 0.92 17.68 -20.99
CA LYS A 96 -0.22 17.47 -21.89
C LYS A 96 0.16 17.89 -23.32
N LYS A 97 0.56 16.96 -24.17
CA LYS A 97 0.56 17.19 -25.62
C LYS A 97 -0.84 16.86 -26.14
N ALA A 98 -1.74 17.84 -26.03
CA ALA A 98 -3.08 17.77 -26.53
C ALA A 98 -3.07 17.76 -28.07
N TRP A 99 -3.33 16.60 -28.69
CA TRP A 99 -3.77 16.52 -30.09
C TRP A 99 -4.54 15.23 -30.41
N PHE A 100 -4.29 14.07 -29.81
CA PHE A 100 -5.18 12.90 -29.96
C PHE A 100 -5.09 11.92 -28.78
N GLY A 101 -6.24 11.54 -28.22
CA GLY A 101 -6.38 10.38 -27.34
C GLY A 101 -6.54 10.68 -25.85
N LYS A 102 -7.40 9.89 -25.19
CA LYS A 102 -7.48 9.78 -23.73
C LYS A 102 -6.14 9.24 -23.25
N GLN A 103 -5.33 10.08 -22.63
CA GLN A 103 -3.98 9.72 -22.19
C GLN A 103 -4.10 9.03 -20.82
N ASP A 104 -3.91 7.71 -20.78
CA ASP A 104 -3.70 7.01 -19.52
C ASP A 104 -2.31 7.40 -18.99
N ASP A 105 -2.25 7.98 -17.79
CA ASP A 105 -0.99 8.30 -17.15
C ASP A 105 -0.19 7.01 -16.93
N ALA A 106 0.95 6.89 -17.60
CA ALA A 106 1.77 5.70 -17.54
C ALA A 106 2.32 5.52 -16.11
N SER A 107 2.02 4.38 -15.51
CA SER A 107 2.55 4.02 -14.18
C SER A 107 3.96 3.46 -14.33
N TRP A 108 4.92 4.03 -13.62
CA TRP A 108 6.32 3.59 -13.64
C TRP A 108 6.62 2.52 -12.58
N GLU A 109 5.77 2.42 -11.55
CA GLU A 109 5.88 1.41 -10.50
C GLU A 109 4.48 0.99 -10.02
N LYS A 110 4.31 -0.32 -9.79
CA LYS A 110 3.09 -0.96 -9.29
C LYS A 110 3.41 -1.82 -8.08
N TRP A 111 2.65 -1.66 -7.01
CA TRP A 111 2.69 -2.49 -5.82
C TRP A 111 1.36 -3.22 -5.65
N VAL A 112 1.41 -4.52 -5.42
CA VAL A 112 0.24 -5.37 -5.18
C VAL A 112 0.31 -5.91 -3.75
N ILE A 113 -0.76 -5.66 -3.00
CA ILE A 113 -0.96 -6.13 -1.63
C ILE A 113 -2.12 -7.13 -1.69
N SER A 114 -1.80 -8.40 -1.50
CA SER A 114 -2.77 -9.49 -1.58
C SER A 114 -3.17 -9.96 -0.19
N ILE A 115 -4.47 -9.96 0.11
CA ILE A 115 -5.01 -10.38 1.41
C ILE A 115 -5.96 -11.55 1.22
N THR A 116 -5.73 -12.62 1.99
CA THR A 116 -6.62 -13.78 2.09
C THR A 116 -7.36 -13.72 3.43
N PRO A 117 -8.69 -13.61 3.45
CA PRO A 117 -9.42 -13.48 4.71
C PRO A 117 -9.34 -14.77 5.52
N ARG A 118 -9.07 -14.61 6.82
CA ARG A 118 -9.06 -15.69 7.80
C ARG A 118 -10.24 -15.53 8.75
N ALA A 119 -11.14 -16.52 8.75
CA ALA A 119 -12.20 -16.57 9.76
C ALA A 119 -11.59 -16.68 11.16
N VAL A 120 -12.16 -15.94 12.09
CA VAL A 120 -11.82 -16.00 13.51
C VAL A 120 -13.13 -16.06 14.29
N GLN A 121 -13.36 -17.18 14.96
CA GLN A 121 -14.66 -17.52 15.54
C GLN A 121 -14.89 -16.83 16.88
N ASN A 122 -13.83 -16.61 17.64
CA ASN A 122 -13.91 -16.05 18.99
C ASN A 122 -12.63 -15.32 19.39
N GLU A 123 -12.69 -14.64 20.54
CA GLU A 123 -11.59 -13.82 21.02
C GLU A 123 -10.37 -14.66 21.42
N ARG A 124 -10.55 -15.88 21.95
CA ARG A 124 -9.44 -16.76 22.32
C ARG A 124 -8.63 -17.18 21.09
N GLU A 125 -9.31 -17.54 20.01
CA GLU A 125 -8.66 -17.83 18.73
C GLU A 125 -7.94 -16.59 18.20
N TYR A 126 -8.57 -15.42 18.25
CA TYR A 126 -7.91 -14.18 17.84
C TYR A 126 -6.59 -13.94 18.58
N GLN A 127 -6.59 -14.06 19.91
CA GLN A 127 -5.38 -13.85 20.71
C GLN A 127 -4.28 -14.86 20.36
N HIS A 128 -4.64 -16.09 19.98
CA HIS A 128 -3.69 -17.08 19.50
C HIS A 128 -3.11 -16.74 18.12
N LEU A 129 -3.91 -16.14 17.24
CA LEU A 129 -3.50 -15.78 15.87
C LEU A 129 -2.80 -14.41 15.77
N LYS A 130 -3.05 -13.52 16.73
CA LYS A 130 -2.53 -12.13 16.75
C LYS A 130 -1.02 -12.06 16.49
N PRO A 131 -0.15 -12.84 17.16
CA PRO A 131 1.30 -12.80 16.89
C PRO A 131 1.65 -13.12 15.42
N GLY A 132 0.86 -13.97 14.76
CA GLY A 132 1.04 -14.29 13.34
C GLY A 132 0.63 -13.14 12.41
N PHE A 133 -0.37 -12.33 12.80
CA PHE A 133 -0.71 -11.11 12.05
C PHE A 133 0.36 -10.03 12.20
N GLU A 134 0.93 -9.89 13.41
CA GLU A 134 2.05 -8.97 13.70
C GLU A 134 3.29 -9.33 12.88
N ALA A 135 3.67 -10.61 12.87
CA ALA A 135 4.79 -11.10 12.08
C ALA A 135 4.59 -10.84 10.58
N GLN A 136 3.39 -11.09 10.05
CA GLN A 136 3.08 -10.83 8.63
C GLN A 136 3.19 -9.34 8.26
N LEU A 137 2.75 -8.44 9.14
CA LEU A 137 2.92 -6.99 8.93
C LEU A 137 4.41 -6.62 8.97
N LEU A 138 5.16 -7.10 9.95
CA LEU A 138 6.60 -6.82 10.07
C LEU A 138 7.37 -7.28 8.83
N GLU A 139 7.13 -8.50 8.34
CA GLU A 139 7.75 -9.02 7.11
C GLU A 139 7.38 -8.19 5.87
N SER A 140 6.16 -7.67 5.81
CA SER A 140 5.74 -6.79 4.72
C SER A 140 6.50 -5.47 4.74
N LEU A 141 6.67 -4.87 5.91
CA LEU A 141 7.45 -3.63 6.07
C LEU A 141 8.92 -3.85 5.70
N HIS A 142 9.52 -4.97 6.12
CA HIS A 142 10.88 -5.34 5.70
C HIS A 142 10.98 -5.54 4.18
N THR A 143 9.97 -6.16 3.57
CA THR A 143 9.89 -6.33 2.12
C THR A 143 9.83 -4.98 1.40
N VAL A 144 9.03 -4.03 1.90
CA VAL A 144 9.01 -2.66 1.38
C VAL A 144 10.40 -2.02 1.44
N ILE A 145 11.08 -2.08 2.58
CA ILE A 145 12.43 -1.51 2.74
C ILE A 145 13.42 -2.15 1.76
N ARG A 146 13.40 -3.48 1.64
CA ARG A 146 14.29 -4.21 0.74
C ARG A 146 14.05 -3.83 -0.71
N ILE A 147 12.80 -3.88 -1.17
CA ILE A 147 12.45 -3.56 -2.56
C ILE A 147 12.74 -2.09 -2.86
N THR A 148 12.38 -1.18 -1.96
CA THR A 148 12.63 0.26 -2.20
C THR A 148 14.13 0.60 -2.25
N GLY A 149 14.97 -0.15 -1.52
CA GLY A 149 16.43 -0.05 -1.57
C GLY A 149 17.06 -0.69 -2.82
N GLU A 150 16.60 -1.88 -3.23
CA GLU A 150 17.07 -2.60 -4.43
C GLU A 150 16.67 -1.87 -5.72
N TYR A 151 15.44 -1.38 -5.76
CA TYR A 151 14.81 -0.76 -6.92
C TYR A 151 14.74 0.77 -6.72
N LYS A 152 15.89 1.39 -6.54
CA LYS A 152 16.00 2.87 -6.49
C LYS A 152 16.36 3.46 -7.85
N ASP A 153 17.02 2.69 -8.71
CA ASP A 153 17.55 3.19 -9.99
C ASP A 153 16.47 3.27 -11.10
N HIS A 154 15.27 2.73 -10.88
CA HIS A 154 14.16 2.83 -11.84
C HIS A 154 13.26 4.06 -11.62
N ILE A 155 13.52 4.87 -10.58
CA ILE A 155 12.79 6.11 -10.32
C ILE A 155 13.02 7.06 -11.52
N PRO A 156 11.97 7.55 -12.20
CA PRO A 156 12.14 8.44 -13.34
C PRO A 156 12.82 9.77 -12.96
N PRO A 157 13.42 10.49 -13.91
CA PRO A 157 13.93 11.83 -13.65
C PRO A 157 12.79 12.79 -13.30
N ILE A 158 13.00 13.63 -12.27
CA ILE A 158 12.06 14.70 -11.92
C ILE A 158 12.14 15.79 -13.00
N THR A 159 11.12 15.86 -13.85
CA THR A 159 11.04 16.83 -14.96
C THR A 159 10.00 17.93 -14.73
N SER A 160 9.23 17.83 -13.64
CA SER A 160 8.15 18.76 -13.29
C SER A 160 8.52 19.66 -12.12
N GLN A 161 8.03 20.90 -12.11
CA GLN A 161 8.08 21.82 -10.96
C GLN A 161 6.90 21.61 -9.98
N SER A 162 6.11 20.55 -10.18
CA SER A 162 5.02 20.13 -9.29
C SER A 162 5.52 19.80 -7.88
N THR A 163 4.75 20.16 -6.86
CA THR A 163 5.04 19.82 -5.45
C THR A 163 5.14 18.31 -5.22
N ASN A 164 4.35 17.51 -5.93
CA ASN A 164 4.53 16.06 -6.02
C ASN A 164 4.81 15.67 -7.49
N PRO A 165 6.05 15.31 -7.86
CA PRO A 165 6.40 14.99 -9.24
C PRO A 165 5.83 13.62 -9.69
N PHE A 166 5.53 12.73 -8.75
CA PHE A 166 5.03 11.38 -9.01
C PHE A 166 3.73 11.14 -8.24
N PRO A 167 2.56 11.50 -8.81
CA PRO A 167 1.28 11.19 -8.18
C PRO A 167 1.11 9.67 -8.04
N PHE A 168 0.32 9.27 -7.05
CA PHE A 168 -0.02 7.87 -6.83
C PHE A 168 -1.53 7.65 -6.83
N GLN A 169 -1.93 6.43 -7.16
CA GLN A 169 -3.31 5.99 -7.18
C GLN A 169 -3.43 4.65 -6.47
N VAL A 170 -4.40 4.52 -5.56
CA VAL A 170 -4.76 3.25 -4.93
C VAL A 170 -6.05 2.74 -5.55
N CYS A 171 -6.02 1.53 -6.09
CA CYS A 171 -7.11 0.86 -6.78
C CYS A 171 -7.45 -0.45 -6.09
N ASN A 172 -8.72 -0.61 -5.70
CA ASN A 172 -9.27 -1.89 -5.26
C ASN A 172 -9.64 -2.66 -6.53
N ILE A 173 -9.08 -3.85 -6.75
CA ILE A 173 -9.39 -4.69 -7.91
C ILE A 173 -10.45 -5.72 -7.52
#